data_AF-A0A1D8IKG4-F1
#
_entry.id   AF-A0A1D8IKG4-F1
#
_cell.length_a   1.000
_cell.length_b   1.000
_cell.length_c   1.000
_cell.angle_alpha   90.00
_cell.angle_beta   90.00
_cell.angle_gamma   90.00
#
_symmetry.space_group_name_H-M   'P 1'
#
loop_
_entity.id
_entity.type
_entity.pdbx_description
1 polymer ?
#
loop_
_entity_poly.entity_id
_entity_poly.type
_entity_poly.pdbx_seq_one_letter_code
_entity_poly.pdbx_strand_id
1 'polypeptide(L)'
;MRSEETDRSRHRLKAERWRHPKHAEVIGMSNLKIRVFTEDNADPDTTVTIPGLVLKFATRLIPGQAKTALLESGIDLDELARLAIDPAITGTLIEIEDHRKNEKIVISLE
;
A
#
# COMPACT_ATOMS: atom_id res chain seq x y z
N MET A 1 23.12 54.51 38.81
CA MET A 1 22.14 53.88 39.72
C MET A 1 20.91 53.56 38.88
N ARG A 2 20.57 52.27 38.77
CA ARG A 2 19.35 51.66 38.22
C ARG A 2 19.00 51.86 36.73
N SER A 3 19.38 50.81 35.98
CA SER A 3 18.42 49.93 35.29
C SER A 3 18.01 50.30 33.86
N GLU A 4 18.97 50.24 32.94
CA GLU A 4 18.73 50.04 31.50
C GLU A 4 18.62 48.54 31.12
N GLU A 5 18.35 47.67 32.10
CA GLU A 5 18.42 46.22 31.92
C GLU A 5 17.12 45.52 32.35
N THR A 6 15.97 45.95 31.84
CA THR A 6 14.75 45.13 31.95
C THR A 6 13.68 45.46 30.90
N ASP A 7 14.04 45.55 29.63
CA ASP A 7 13.02 45.39 28.59
C ASP A 7 13.55 44.79 27.28
N ARG A 8 14.41 43.78 27.41
CA ARG A 8 14.86 42.93 26.29
C ARG A 8 14.29 41.50 26.33
N SER A 9 13.27 41.25 27.15
CA SER A 9 12.86 39.88 27.48
C SER A 9 11.36 39.57 27.30
N ARG A 10 10.56 40.47 26.73
CA ARG A 10 9.12 40.21 26.52
C ARG A 10 8.60 40.75 25.20
N HIS A 11 9.05 40.17 24.10
CA HIS A 11 8.21 39.86 22.92
C HIS A 11 9.00 39.08 21.85
N ARG A 12 10.03 38.34 22.28
CA ARG A 12 10.75 37.36 21.48
C ARG A 12 10.22 35.96 21.78
N LEU A 13 8.92 35.75 21.57
CA LEU A 13 8.32 34.42 21.59
C LEU A 13 7.18 34.37 20.57
N LYS A 14 7.24 33.34 19.74
CA LYS A 14 6.22 32.89 18.78
C LYS A 14 6.16 33.61 17.43
N ALA A 15 7.33 33.88 16.86
CA ALA A 15 7.53 33.60 15.43
C ALA A 15 7.87 32.10 15.26
N GLU A 16 7.05 31.23 15.85
CA GLU A 16 7.04 29.81 15.52
C GLU A 16 6.41 29.68 14.15
N ARG A 17 7.27 29.90 13.16
CA ARG A 17 7.34 29.18 11.89
C ARG A 17 6.07 28.35 11.67
N TRP A 18 5.01 29.00 11.19
CA TRP A 18 3.86 28.30 10.62
C TRP A 18 4.36 27.62 9.36
N ARG A 19 5.00 26.47 9.54
CA ARG A 19 5.16 25.51 8.47
C ARG A 19 3.75 25.07 8.16
N HIS A 20 3.24 25.55 7.03
CA HIS A 20 2.28 24.77 6.28
C HIS A 20 2.66 23.29 6.42
N PRO A 21 1.75 22.40 6.84
CA PRO A 21 1.95 20.98 6.58
C PRO A 21 1.96 20.84 5.05
N LYS A 22 3.12 21.04 4.43
CA LYS A 22 3.40 20.57 3.09
C LYS A 22 3.53 19.07 3.25
N HIS A 23 2.64 18.35 2.57
CA HIS A 23 2.49 16.91 2.63
C HIS A 23 1.82 16.49 3.95
N ALA A 24 0.49 16.39 3.92
CA ALA A 24 -0.05 15.11 4.34
C ALA A 24 0.77 14.08 3.55
N GLU A 25 1.72 13.46 4.22
CA GLU A 25 2.40 12.28 3.72
C GLU A 25 1.28 11.38 3.19
N VAL A 26 1.19 11.26 1.86
CA VAL A 26 0.43 10.18 1.28
C VAL A 26 1.24 8.97 1.69
N ILE A 27 0.89 8.42 2.85
CA ILE A 27 1.40 7.14 3.35
C ILE A 27 1.25 6.21 2.16
N GLY A 28 2.37 5.83 1.53
CA GLY A 28 2.36 5.18 0.23
C GLY A 28 1.66 3.84 0.33
N MET A 29 0.36 3.80 0.08
CA MET A 29 -0.40 2.56 0.14
C MET A 29 0.08 1.65 -0.98
N SER A 30 0.71 0.53 -0.63
CA SER A 30 1.16 -0.47 -1.60
C SER A 30 -0.02 -0.94 -2.44
N ASN A 31 0.13 -0.94 -3.76
CA ASN A 31 -0.86 -1.47 -4.68
C ASN A 31 -0.69 -2.98 -4.77
N LEU A 32 -1.80 -3.70 -4.85
CA LEU A 32 -1.74 -5.11 -5.20
C LEU A 32 -1.56 -5.22 -6.71
N LYS A 33 -0.50 -5.91 -7.12
CA LYS A 33 -0.22 -6.27 -8.50
C LYS A 33 -0.46 -7.75 -8.68
N ILE A 34 -1.28 -8.11 -9.67
CA ILE A 34 -1.43 -9.48 -10.13
C ILE A 34 -0.87 -9.51 -11.55
N ARG A 35 0.21 -10.25 -11.76
CA ARG A 35 0.86 -10.43 -13.04
C ARG A 35 0.70 -11.86 -13.51
N VAL A 36 0.27 -12.02 -14.75
CA VAL A 36 0.16 -13.32 -15.42
C VAL A 36 1.22 -13.36 -16.50
N PHE A 37 2.05 -14.39 -16.46
CA PHE A 37 3.09 -14.70 -17.42
C PHE A 37 2.65 -15.96 -18.16
N THR A 38 2.63 -15.89 -19.49
CA THR A 38 2.30 -16.99 -20.38
C THR A 38 3.50 -17.26 -21.29
N GLU A 39 3.77 -18.54 -21.52
CA GLU A 39 4.97 -18.97 -22.26
C GLU A 39 6.27 -18.49 -21.59
N ASP A 40 7.45 -18.80 -22.13
CA ASP A 40 8.75 -18.41 -21.54
C ASP A 40 9.03 -16.89 -21.68
N ASN A 41 7.99 -16.05 -21.60
CA ASN A 41 8.04 -14.61 -21.70
C ASN A 41 8.45 -13.98 -20.36
N ALA A 42 9.47 -13.13 -20.40
CA ALA A 42 9.95 -12.40 -19.23
C ALA A 42 8.98 -11.26 -18.83
N ASP A 43 8.19 -10.75 -19.78
CA ASP A 43 7.21 -9.71 -19.53
C ASP A 43 5.82 -10.32 -19.25
N PRO A 44 5.03 -9.74 -18.34
CA PRO A 44 3.70 -10.24 -18.04
C PRO A 44 2.74 -9.95 -19.20
N ASP A 45 2.02 -10.97 -19.64
CA ASP A 45 0.97 -10.86 -20.65
C ASP A 45 -0.21 -10.04 -20.12
N THR A 46 -0.53 -10.20 -18.83
CA THR A 46 -1.56 -9.41 -18.16
C THR A 46 -1.05 -8.84 -16.84
N THR A 47 -1.28 -7.54 -16.61
CA THR A 47 -1.09 -6.90 -15.29
C THR A 47 -2.38 -6.28 -14.80
N VAL A 48 -2.88 -6.76 -13.67
CA VAL A 48 -3.97 -6.13 -12.92
C VAL A 48 -3.35 -5.34 -11.77
N THR A 49 -3.70 -4.05 -11.67
CA THR A 49 -3.30 -3.19 -10.55
C THR A 49 -4.52 -2.80 -9.74
N ILE A 50 -4.51 -3.14 -8.46
CA ILE A 50 -5.56 -2.77 -7.52
C ILE A 50 -4.95 -1.79 -6.53
N PRO A 51 -5.34 -0.50 -6.55
CA PRO A 51 -4.84 0.46 -5.59
C PRO A 51 -5.09 0.01 -4.15
N GLY A 52 -4.10 0.15 -3.27
CA GLY A 52 -4.23 -0.27 -1.87
C GLY A 52 -5.44 0.37 -1.17
N LEU A 53 -5.75 1.63 -1.53
CA LEU A 53 -6.93 2.36 -1.03
C LEU A 53 -8.26 1.67 -1.36
N VAL A 54 -8.34 0.98 -2.51
CA VAL A 54 -9.55 0.29 -2.93
C VAL A 54 -9.56 -1.19 -2.54
N LEU A 55 -8.44 -1.78 -2.09
CA LEU A 55 -8.38 -3.21 -1.75
C LEU A 55 -9.42 -3.60 -0.70
N LYS A 56 -9.56 -2.77 0.34
CA LYS A 56 -10.56 -2.94 1.42
C LYS A 56 -12.01 -2.94 0.91
N PHE A 57 -12.25 -2.32 -0.24
CA PHE A 57 -13.57 -2.28 -0.87
C PHE A 57 -13.71 -3.35 -1.95
N ALA A 58 -12.62 -3.75 -2.62
CA ALA A 58 -12.61 -4.81 -3.61
C ALA A 58 -13.09 -6.14 -3.02
N THR A 59 -12.72 -6.45 -1.76
CA THR A 59 -13.20 -7.66 -1.07
C THR A 59 -14.73 -7.70 -0.89
N ARG A 60 -15.40 -6.54 -0.90
CA ARG A 60 -16.87 -6.44 -0.80
C ARG A 60 -17.59 -6.62 -2.13
N LEU A 61 -16.87 -6.49 -3.24
CA LEU A 61 -17.40 -6.63 -4.59
C LEU A 61 -17.26 -8.07 -5.12
N ILE A 62 -16.44 -8.89 -4.48
CA ILE A 62 -16.21 -10.29 -4.84
C ILE A 62 -17.40 -11.13 -4.34
N PRO A 63 -18.09 -11.89 -5.22
CA PRO A 63 -19.15 -12.80 -4.82
C PRO A 63 -18.68 -13.78 -3.74
N GLY A 64 -19.52 -14.08 -2.75
CA GLY A 64 -19.14 -14.92 -1.61
C GLY A 64 -18.55 -16.28 -2.00
N GLN A 65 -19.06 -16.91 -3.06
CA GLN A 65 -18.56 -18.19 -3.58
C GLN A 65 -17.09 -18.09 -4.02
N ALA A 66 -16.70 -17.00 -4.69
CA ALA A 66 -15.33 -16.77 -5.12
C ALA A 66 -14.42 -16.45 -3.94
N LYS A 67 -14.91 -15.69 -2.94
CA LYS A 67 -14.17 -15.43 -1.69
C LYS A 67 -13.86 -16.74 -0.94
N THR A 68 -14.83 -17.65 -0.84
CA THR A 68 -14.62 -18.96 -0.20
C THR A 68 -13.59 -19.81 -0.94
N ALA A 69 -13.69 -19.89 -2.27
CA ALA A 69 -12.74 -20.66 -3.08
C ALA A 69 -11.29 -20.15 -2.93
N LEU A 70 -11.11 -18.83 -2.88
CA LEU A 70 -9.82 -18.21 -2.62
C LEU A 70 -9.28 -18.55 -1.23
N LEU A 71 -10.13 -18.47 -0.20
CA LEU A 71 -9.75 -18.83 1.17
C LEU A 71 -9.35 -20.32 1.30
N GLU A 72 -10.10 -21.22 0.67
CA GLU A 72 -9.79 -22.66 0.62
C GLU A 72 -8.46 -22.95 -0.10
N SER A 73 -8.08 -22.10 -1.05
CA SER A 73 -6.76 -22.14 -1.69
C SER A 73 -5.64 -21.47 -0.88
N GLY A 74 -5.94 -21.00 0.33
CA GLY A 74 -4.99 -20.35 1.25
C GLY A 74 -4.86 -18.83 1.07
N ILE A 75 -5.76 -18.20 0.31
CA ILE A 75 -5.70 -16.77 -0.01
C ILE A 75 -6.74 -16.01 0.81
N ASP A 76 -6.30 -15.39 1.92
CA ASP A 76 -7.13 -14.50 2.74
C ASP A 76 -7.10 -13.05 2.21
N LEU A 77 -8.18 -12.66 1.53
CA LEU A 77 -8.33 -11.33 0.96
C LEU A 77 -8.38 -10.20 2.01
N ASP A 78 -8.87 -10.46 3.22
CA ASP A 78 -8.96 -9.46 4.27
C ASP A 78 -7.57 -9.22 4.90
N GLU A 79 -6.76 -10.27 5.01
CA GLU A 79 -5.34 -10.17 5.38
C GLU A 79 -4.54 -9.39 4.32
N LEU A 80 -4.73 -9.70 3.04
CA LEU A 80 -4.12 -8.96 1.93
C LEU A 80 -4.48 -7.46 1.97
N ALA A 81 -5.73 -7.14 2.25
CA ALA A 81 -6.19 -5.76 2.40
C ALA A 81 -5.56 -5.04 3.59
N ARG A 82 -5.28 -5.77 4.68
CA ARG A 82 -4.55 -5.22 5.83
C ARG A 82 -3.09 -4.96 5.50
N LEU A 83 -2.42 -5.91 4.84
CA LEU A 83 -1.01 -5.79 4.46
C LEU A 83 -0.78 -4.62 3.49
N ALA A 84 -1.70 -4.40 2.55
CA ALA A 84 -1.63 -3.29 1.58
C ALA A 84 -1.76 -1.89 2.20
N ILE A 85 -2.23 -1.77 3.45
CA ILE A 85 -2.32 -0.49 4.16
C ILE A 85 -0.96 -0.11 4.78
N ASP A 86 -0.10 -1.09 5.05
CA ASP A 86 1.22 -0.86 5.64
C ASP A 86 2.24 -0.60 4.52
N PRO A 87 2.75 0.64 4.36
CA PRO A 87 3.72 0.97 3.31
C PRO A 87 5.07 0.26 3.50
N ALA A 88 5.35 -0.29 4.68
CA ALA A 88 6.57 -1.07 4.94
C ALA A 88 6.48 -2.48 4.34
N ILE A 89 5.28 -2.95 3.99
CA ILE A 89 5.04 -4.28 3.45
C ILE A 89 4.97 -4.19 1.93
N THR A 90 6.05 -4.63 1.28
CA THR A 90 6.23 -4.67 -0.17
C THR A 90 6.87 -5.99 -0.58
N GLY A 91 6.67 -6.39 -1.84
CA GLY A 91 7.25 -7.61 -2.42
C GLY A 91 6.24 -8.69 -2.77
N THR A 92 6.75 -9.85 -3.19
CA THR A 92 5.94 -10.99 -3.64
C THR A 92 5.25 -11.66 -2.46
N LEU A 93 3.94 -11.82 -2.58
CA LEU A 93 3.11 -12.50 -1.60
C LEU A 93 2.84 -13.95 -1.99
N ILE A 94 2.49 -14.17 -3.26
CA ILE A 94 2.09 -15.47 -3.78
C ILE A 94 2.68 -15.65 -5.17
N GLU A 95 3.21 -16.85 -5.42
CA GLU A 95 3.63 -17.31 -6.74
C GLU A 95 2.95 -18.65 -7.03
N ILE A 96 2.26 -18.73 -8.18
CA ILE A 96 1.53 -19.92 -8.62
C ILE A 96 2.06 -20.29 -9.99
N GLU A 97 2.50 -21.54 -10.16
CA GLU A 97 2.87 -22.11 -11.46
C GLU A 97 1.88 -23.21 -11.84
N ASP A 98 1.14 -23.02 -12.95
CA ASP A 98 0.30 -24.05 -13.55
C ASP A 98 1.01 -24.64 -14.77
N HIS A 99 1.77 -25.71 -14.53
CA HIS A 99 2.52 -26.41 -15.58
C HIS A 99 1.64 -27.03 -16.68
N ARG A 100 0.32 -27.22 -16.45
CA ARG A 100 -0.58 -27.73 -17.49
C ARG A 100 -0.91 -26.67 -18.53
N LYS A 101 -0.88 -25.40 -18.11
CA LYS A 101 -1.17 -24.23 -18.95
C LYS A 101 0.08 -23.47 -19.35
N ASN A 102 1.24 -23.84 -18.80
CA ASN A 102 2.49 -23.10 -18.91
C ASN A 102 2.31 -21.63 -18.52
N GLU A 103 1.64 -21.41 -17.39
CA GLU A 103 1.27 -20.11 -16.87
C GLU A 103 1.87 -19.92 -15.47
N LYS A 104 2.38 -18.71 -15.22
CA LYS A 104 2.83 -18.28 -13.90
C LYS A 104 2.06 -17.04 -13.47
N ILE A 105 1.52 -17.06 -12.26
CA ILE A 105 0.81 -15.93 -11.66
C ILE A 105 1.61 -15.44 -10.46
N VAL A 106 1.95 -14.15 -10.44
CA VAL A 106 2.66 -13.49 -9.34
C VAL A 106 1.77 -12.42 -8.74
N ILE A 107 1.55 -12.50 -7.43
CA ILE A 107 0.79 -11.53 -6.63
C ILE A 107 1.76 -10.81 -5.71
N SER A 108 1.79 -9.48 -5.75
CA SER A 108 2.78 -8.65 -5.03
C SER A 108 2.22 -7.32 -4.55
N LEU A 109 2.86 -6.72 -3.54
CA LEU A 109 2.59 -5.37 -3.04
C LEU A 109 3.67 -4.39 -3.49
N GLU A 110 3.27 -3.33 -4.20
CA GLU A 110 4.15 -2.31 -4.83
C GLU A 110 3.61 -0.89 -4.78
#